data_AF-A0A9X2P8C7-F1
#
_entry.id   AF-A0A9X2P8C7-F1
#
_cell.length_a   1.000
_cell.length_b   1.000
_cell.length_c   1.000
_cell.angle_alpha   90.00
_cell.angle_beta   90.00
_cell.angle_gamma   90.00
#
_symmetry.space_group_name_H-M   'P 1'
#
loop_
_entity.id
_entity.type
_entity.pdbx_description
1 polymer ?
#
loop_
_entity_poly.entity_id
_entity_poly.type
_entity_poly.pdbx_seq_one_letter_code
_entity_poly.pdbx_strand_id
1 'polypeptide(L)'
;MENLPKNILFKTPEGYFEDLPNRVLERNRQKKSRTIALFRMTAAAALVTIGIYFFVIKNEIMVEQSLEAYLEQEIDLYISSGYWQAEDILSFSENPNLILDEIIEEEWGGLESSQTDTDIEEWL
;
A
#
# COMPACT_ATOMS: atom_id res chain seq x y z
N MET A 1 47.74 -56.63 -41.34
CA MET A 1 47.42 -55.98 -40.05
C MET A 1 48.71 -55.36 -39.55
N GLU A 2 48.95 -54.10 -39.92
CA GLU A 2 50.18 -53.38 -39.56
C GLU A 2 50.08 -52.86 -38.12
N ASN A 3 51.09 -53.18 -37.32
CA ASN A 3 51.19 -52.80 -35.91
C ASN A 3 51.72 -51.36 -35.81
N LEU A 4 50.82 -50.40 -35.55
CA LEU A 4 51.19 -49.02 -35.27
C LEU A 4 51.98 -48.96 -33.94
N PRO A 5 53.22 -48.43 -33.92
CA PRO A 5 53.97 -48.26 -32.68
C PRO A 5 53.25 -47.23 -31.81
N LYS A 6 52.72 -47.68 -30.67
CA LYS A 6 52.08 -46.86 -29.64
C LYS A 6 53.15 -46.04 -28.93
N ASN A 7 53.74 -45.07 -29.62
CA ASN A 7 54.62 -44.09 -29.03
C ASN A 7 53.79 -43.26 -28.04
N ILE A 8 54.07 -43.45 -26.75
CA ILE A 8 53.46 -42.69 -25.67
C ILE A 8 54.08 -41.28 -25.70
N LEU A 9 53.58 -40.44 -26.61
CA LEU A 9 54.05 -39.07 -26.83
C LEU A 9 53.67 -38.11 -25.69
N PHE A 10 52.88 -38.57 -24.72
CA PHE A 10 52.40 -37.77 -23.59
C PHE A 10 53.00 -38.28 -22.29
N LYS A 11 54.19 -37.77 -21.95
CA LYS A 11 54.76 -37.92 -20.60
C LYS A 11 54.52 -36.61 -19.86
N THR A 12 53.85 -36.66 -18.72
CA THR A 12 53.67 -35.50 -17.86
C THR A 12 55.04 -35.07 -17.33
N PRO A 13 55.39 -33.78 -17.39
CA PRO A 13 56.63 -33.28 -16.80
C PRO A 13 56.69 -33.63 -15.31
N GLU A 14 57.89 -33.93 -14.83
CA GLU A 14 58.13 -34.15 -13.40
C GLU A 14 57.73 -32.89 -12.61
N GLY A 15 57.01 -33.07 -11.51
CA GLY A 15 56.52 -31.96 -10.68
C GLY A 15 55.32 -31.19 -11.24
N TYR A 16 54.77 -31.53 -12.42
CA TYR A 16 53.65 -30.79 -13.01
C TYR A 16 52.41 -30.72 -12.09
N PHE A 17 52.07 -31.83 -11.43
CA PHE A 17 50.94 -31.91 -10.50
C PHE A 17 51.29 -31.43 -9.09
N GLU A 18 52.57 -31.43 -8.72
CA GLU A 18 53.05 -30.94 -7.41
C GLU A 18 53.01 -29.40 -7.36
N ASP A 19 53.36 -28.74 -8.47
CA ASP A 19 53.35 -27.28 -8.59
C ASP A 19 51.99 -26.71 -9.00
N LEU A 20 51.06 -27.56 -9.47
CA LEU A 20 49.74 -27.14 -9.94
C LEU A 20 48.93 -26.40 -8.88
N PRO A 21 48.83 -26.88 -7.62
CA PRO A 21 48.08 -26.19 -6.57
C PRO A 21 48.67 -24.79 -6.31
N ASN A 22 49.99 -24.69 -6.22
CA ASN A 22 50.70 -23.43 -5.98
C ASN A 22 50.45 -22.43 -7.11
N ARG A 23 50.56 -22.88 -8.37
CA ARG A 23 50.31 -22.05 -9.56
C ARG A 23 48.87 -21.58 -9.67
N VAL A 24 47.90 -22.41 -9.29
CA VAL A 24 46.47 -22.06 -9.29
C VAL A 24 46.16 -21.05 -8.18
N LEU A 25 46.73 -21.24 -6.99
CA LEU A 25 46.56 -20.33 -5.86
C LEU A 25 47.17 -18.95 -6.15
N GLU A 26 48.35 -18.90 -6.76
CA GLU A 26 49.03 -17.66 -7.11
C GLU A 26 48.28 -16.87 -8.20
N ARG A 27 47.77 -17.57 -9.22
CA ARG A 27 46.89 -16.99 -10.25
C ARG A 27 45.61 -16.40 -9.65
N ASN A 28 45.04 -17.03 -8.63
CA ASN A 28 43.82 -16.55 -7.97
C ASN A 28 44.08 -15.42 -6.96
N ARG A 29 45.28 -15.38 -6.36
CA ARG A 29 45.67 -14.33 -5.40
C ARG A 29 45.83 -12.97 -6.10
N GLN A 30 46.33 -12.94 -7.33
CA GLN A 30 46.44 -11.73 -8.14
C GLN A 30 45.08 -11.19 -8.63
N LYS A 31 44.04 -12.04 -8.65
CA LYS A 31 42.66 -11.68 -8.99
C LYS A 31 41.81 -11.23 -7.80
N LYS A 32 42.39 -11.06 -6.60
CA LYS A 32 41.70 -10.40 -5.48
C LYS A 32 41.55 -8.91 -5.80
N SER A 33 40.57 -8.64 -6.65
CA SER A 33 40.09 -7.33 -7.03
C SER A 33 39.86 -6.49 -5.78
N ARG A 34 40.41 -5.27 -5.77
CA ARG A 34 40.23 -4.25 -4.73
C ARG A 34 38.76 -3.83 -4.53
N THR A 35 37.81 -4.45 -5.23
CA THR A 35 36.38 -4.16 -5.13
C THR A 35 35.75 -4.63 -3.82
N ILE A 36 36.30 -5.65 -3.15
CA ILE A 36 35.72 -6.16 -1.89
C ILE A 36 35.73 -5.10 -0.77
N ALA A 37 36.71 -4.20 -0.76
CA ALA A 37 36.78 -3.14 0.25
C ALA A 37 35.70 -2.07 0.06
N LEU A 38 35.34 -1.74 -1.18
CA LEU A 38 34.29 -0.76 -1.48
C LEU A 38 32.91 -1.30 -1.10
N PHE A 39 32.62 -2.58 -1.39
CA PHE A 39 31.36 -3.22 -1.00
C PHE A 39 31.17 -3.33 0.51
N ARG A 40 32.26 -3.41 1.29
CA ARG A 40 32.20 -3.38 2.76
C ARG A 40 31.81 -2.00 3.32
N MET A 41 32.14 -0.91 2.63
CA MET A 41 31.76 0.45 3.04
C MET A 41 30.38 0.86 2.53
N THR A 42 29.92 0.33 1.38
CA THR A 42 28.62 0.69 0.79
C THR A 42 27.43 -0.09 1.37
N ALA A 43 27.67 -1.10 2.19
CA ALA A 43 26.61 -1.93 2.77
C ALA A 43 25.65 -1.12 3.67
N ALA A 44 26.14 -0.12 4.41
CA ALA A 44 25.31 0.69 5.29
C ALA A 44 24.40 1.66 4.52
N ALA A 45 24.92 2.30 3.45
CA ALA A 45 24.15 3.27 2.66
C ALA A 45 22.99 2.60 1.91
N ALA A 46 23.19 1.39 1.38
CA ALA A 46 22.13 0.63 0.71
C ALA A 46 20.95 0.34 1.64
N LEU A 47 21.21 -0.05 2.89
CA LEU A 47 20.16 -0.31 3.89
C LEU A 47 19.38 0.95 4.25
N VAL A 48 20.06 2.10 4.36
CA VAL A 48 19.39 3.39 4.60
C VAL A 48 18.46 3.76 3.44
N THR A 49 18.91 3.60 2.18
CA THR A 49 18.07 3.89 1.02
C THR A 49 16.86 2.96 0.89
N ILE A 50 17.02 1.67 1.22
CA ILE A 50 15.91 0.69 1.22
C ILE A 50 14.92 1.01 2.34
N GLY A 51 15.39 1.40 3.52
CA GLY A 51 14.55 1.83 4.64
C GLY A 51 13.74 3.09 4.32
N ILE A 52 14.37 4.10 3.69
CA ILE A 52 13.69 5.31 3.24
C ILE A 52 12.67 4.99 2.15
N TYR A 53 13.03 4.13 1.18
CA TYR A 53 12.12 3.69 0.12
C TYR A 53 10.87 3.00 0.70
N PHE A 54 11.05 2.10 1.66
CA PHE A 54 9.94 1.42 2.32
C PHE A 54 9.11 2.36 3.20
N PHE A 55 9.73 3.35 3.83
CA PHE A 55 9.06 4.37 4.64
C PHE A 55 8.19 5.31 3.77
N VAL A 56 8.71 5.76 2.62
CA VAL A 56 7.95 6.59 1.68
C VAL A 56 6.75 5.85 1.11
N ILE A 57 6.91 4.59 0.69
CA ILE A 57 5.81 3.78 0.13
C ILE A 57 4.73 3.46 1.17
N LYS A 58 5.10 3.23 2.43
CA LYS A 58 4.12 2.97 3.50
C LYS A 58 3.26 4.18 3.85
N ASN A 59 3.72 5.40 3.57
CA ASN A 59 2.96 6.62 3.86
C ASN A 59 1.79 6.84 2.89
N GLU A 60 1.73 6.15 1.74
CA GLU A 60 0.61 6.24 0.80
C GLU A 60 -0.61 5.41 1.22
N ILE A 61 -0.50 4.57 2.25
CA ILE A 61 -1.56 3.65 2.70
C ILE A 61 -2.48 4.30 3.76
N MET A 62 -2.22 5.55 4.17
CA MET A 62 -3.03 6.29 5.16
C MET A 62 -3.96 7.37 4.56
N VAL A 63 -4.31 7.28 3.27
CA VAL A 63 -5.17 8.28 2.61
C VAL A 63 -6.66 7.88 2.58
N GLU A 64 -7.00 6.62 2.81
CA GLU A 64 -8.38 6.15 2.64
C GLU A 64 -9.31 6.53 3.82
N GLN A 65 -8.80 6.59 5.06
CA GLN A 65 -9.60 7.00 6.22
C GLN A 65 -9.81 8.52 6.34
N SER A 66 -9.10 9.33 5.55
CA SER A 66 -9.27 10.79 5.59
C SER A 66 -10.25 11.32 4.55
N LEU A 67 -10.61 10.53 3.53
CA LEU A 67 -11.52 11.00 2.48
C LEU A 67 -12.94 11.19 3.01
N GLU A 68 -13.47 10.21 3.75
CA GLU A 68 -14.81 10.30 4.32
C GLU A 68 -14.92 11.45 5.34
N ALA A 69 -13.94 11.56 6.24
CA ALA A 69 -13.87 12.67 7.20
C ALA A 69 -13.71 14.05 6.55
N TYR A 70 -12.99 14.12 5.42
CA TYR A 70 -12.85 15.36 4.64
C TYR A 70 -14.16 15.72 3.93
N LEU A 71 -14.84 14.73 3.35
CA LEU A 71 -16.12 14.92 2.68
C LEU A 71 -17.20 15.36 3.67
N GLU A 72 -17.28 14.76 4.85
CA GLU A 72 -18.20 15.21 5.91
C GLU A 72 -17.94 16.67 6.31
N GLN A 73 -16.67 17.04 6.48
CA GLN A 73 -16.29 18.41 6.82
C GLN A 73 -16.68 19.41 5.72
N GLU A 74 -16.52 19.02 4.45
CA GLU A 74 -16.88 19.85 3.31
C GLU A 74 -18.40 20.00 3.17
N ILE A 75 -19.16 18.92 3.38
CA ILE A 75 -20.63 18.95 3.39
C ILE A 75 -21.15 19.89 4.47
N ASP A 76 -20.63 19.80 5.70
CA ASP A 76 -21.01 20.69 6.81
C ASP A 76 -20.67 22.17 6.52
N LEU A 77 -19.54 22.43 5.84
CA LEU A 77 -19.16 23.76 5.38
C LEU A 77 -20.16 24.33 4.35
N TYR A 78 -20.61 23.53 3.37
CA TYR A 78 -21.58 23.99 2.37
C TYR A 78 -22.98 24.23 2.96
N ILE A 79 -23.38 23.43 3.95
CA ILE A 79 -24.63 23.63 4.70
C ILE A 79 -24.53 24.92 5.54
N SER A 80 -23.48 25.06 6.34
CA SER A 80 -23.31 26.21 7.25
C SER A 80 -23.06 27.55 6.53
N SER A 81 -22.42 27.53 5.37
CA SER A 81 -22.26 28.71 4.52
C SER A 81 -23.55 29.14 3.82
N GLY A 82 -24.63 28.36 3.93
CA GLY A 82 -25.91 28.62 3.26
C GLY A 82 -25.83 28.44 1.75
N TYR A 83 -24.83 27.71 1.24
CA TYR A 83 -24.71 27.44 -0.19
C TYR A 83 -25.63 26.30 -0.61
N TRP A 84 -25.84 25.30 0.26
CA TRP A 84 -26.85 24.26 0.07
C TRP A 84 -28.12 24.60 0.84
N GLN A 85 -29.23 24.74 0.12
CA GLN A 85 -30.55 24.87 0.72
C GLN A 85 -31.19 23.50 0.91
N ALA A 86 -32.29 23.44 1.69
CA ALA A 86 -32.99 22.19 1.97
C ALA A 86 -33.45 21.50 0.67
N GLU A 87 -33.86 22.28 -0.33
CA GLU A 87 -34.30 21.79 -1.63
C GLU A 87 -33.16 21.14 -2.42
N ASP A 88 -31.95 21.72 -2.34
CA ASP A 88 -30.76 21.18 -3.01
C ASP A 88 -30.36 19.84 -2.37
N ILE A 89 -30.36 19.77 -1.04
CA ILE A 89 -30.05 18.54 -0.29
C ILE A 89 -31.04 17.43 -0.64
N LEU A 90 -32.33 17.75 -0.74
CA LEU A 90 -33.38 16.80 -1.14
C LEU A 90 -33.21 16.34 -2.58
N SER A 91 -32.71 17.19 -3.48
CA SER A 91 -32.48 16.83 -4.89
C SER A 91 -31.37 15.78 -5.09
N PHE A 92 -30.43 15.69 -4.15
CA PHE A 92 -29.36 14.69 -4.18
C PHE A 92 -29.81 13.33 -3.63
N SER A 93 -30.95 13.26 -2.94
CA SER A 93 -31.49 12.02 -2.42
C SER A 93 -32.18 11.19 -3.51
N GLU A 94 -32.01 9.87 -3.44
CA GLU A 94 -32.72 8.93 -4.33
C GLU A 94 -34.25 8.97 -4.12
N ASN A 95 -34.71 9.30 -2.91
CA ASN A 95 -36.14 9.38 -2.59
C ASN A 95 -36.41 10.48 -1.55
N PRO A 96 -36.62 11.74 -1.98
CA PRO A 96 -36.81 12.88 -1.07
C PRO A 96 -38.09 12.78 -0.24
N ASN A 97 -39.14 12.12 -0.76
CA ASN A 97 -40.42 12.01 -0.06
C ASN A 97 -40.29 11.18 1.22
N LEU A 98 -39.49 10.10 1.19
CA LEU A 98 -39.26 9.29 2.40
C LEU A 98 -38.57 10.08 3.50
N ILE A 99 -37.60 10.93 3.15
CA ILE A 99 -36.90 11.79 4.11
C ILE A 99 -37.87 12.82 4.71
N LEU A 100 -38.72 13.41 3.88
CA LEU A 100 -39.73 14.36 4.35
C LEU A 100 -40.77 13.68 5.26
N ASP A 101 -41.23 12.49 4.90
CA ASP A 101 -42.16 11.71 5.72
C ASP A 101 -41.54 11.34 7.07
N GLU A 102 -40.25 10.93 7.08
CA GLU A 102 -39.50 10.62 8.30
C GLU A 102 -39.34 11.85 9.22
N ILE A 103 -39.01 13.02 8.66
CA ILE A 103 -38.92 14.28 9.43
C ILE A 103 -40.29 14.67 9.99
N ILE A 104 -41.35 14.56 9.18
CA ILE A 104 -42.71 14.87 9.62
C ILE A 104 -43.16 13.92 10.73
N GLU A 105 -42.88 12.62 10.60
CA GLU A 105 -43.18 11.63 11.65
C GLU A 105 -42.38 11.89 12.92
N GLU A 106 -41.12 12.29 12.83
CA GLU A 106 -40.28 12.63 13.99
C GLU A 106 -40.78 13.90 14.71
N GLU A 107 -41.19 14.94 13.98
CA GLU A 107 -41.69 16.20 14.57
C GLU A 107 -43.17 16.13 15.00
N TRP A 108 -44.01 15.41 14.26
CA TRP A 108 -45.48 15.42 14.43
C TRP A 108 -46.07 14.08 14.85
N GLY A 109 -45.36 12.96 14.67
CA GLY A 109 -45.84 11.63 15.08
C GLY A 109 -46.01 11.48 16.60
N GLY A 110 -45.34 12.34 17.39
CA GLY A 110 -45.61 12.45 18.83
C GLY A 110 -46.93 13.15 19.18
N LEU A 111 -47.43 14.04 18.31
CA LEU A 111 -48.62 14.87 18.57
C LEU A 111 -49.94 14.15 18.25
N GLU A 112 -49.94 13.18 17.34
CA GLU A 112 -51.16 12.45 16.97
C GLU A 112 -51.66 11.54 18.10
N SER A 113 -50.79 11.12 19.03
CA SER A 113 -51.17 10.35 20.21
C SER A 113 -51.95 11.14 21.28
N SER A 114 -52.02 12.48 21.19
CA SER A 114 -52.64 13.33 22.21
C SER A 114 -53.91 14.06 21.75
N GLN A 115 -54.34 13.92 20.49
CA GLN A 115 -55.42 14.74 19.93
C GLN A 115 -56.68 13.98 19.47
N THR A 116 -56.76 12.65 19.69
CA THR A 116 -57.94 11.85 19.32
C THR A 116 -58.96 11.60 20.44
N ASP A 117 -58.76 12.12 21.66
CA ASP A 117 -59.61 11.75 22.81
C ASP A 117 -60.42 12.91 23.44
N THR A 118 -60.63 14.07 22.81
CA THR A 118 -61.35 15.18 23.51
C THR A 118 -62.49 15.89 22.77
N ASP A 119 -62.88 15.54 21.54
CA ASP A 119 -63.90 16.33 20.81
C ASP A 119 -65.13 15.55 20.27
N ILE A 120 -65.57 14.44 20.90
CA ILE A 120 -66.78 13.70 20.45
C ILE A 120 -67.82 13.38 21.55
N GLU A 121 -67.90 14.15 22.64
CA GLU A 121 -69.02 14.02 23.61
C GLU A 121 -69.65 15.36 24.02
N GLU A 122 -69.99 16.23 23.06
CA GLU A 122 -70.89 17.36 23.32
C GLU A 122 -71.93 17.59 22.21
N TRP A 123 -72.55 16.51 21.74
CA TRP A 123 -73.85 16.57 21.05
C TRP A 123 -74.70 15.32 21.35
N LEU A 124 -75.33 15.31 22.53
CA LEU A 124 -76.62 14.65 22.80
C LEU A 124 -77.29 15.23 24.06
#